data_AF-A0A538DSS6-F1
#
_entry.id   AF-A0A538DSS6-F1
#
_cell.length_a   1.000
_cell.length_b   1.000
_cell.length_c   1.000
_cell.angle_alpha   90.00
_cell.angle_beta   90.00
_cell.angle_gamma   90.00
#
_symmetry.space_group_name_H-M   'P 1'
#
loop_
_entity.id
_entity.type
_entity.pdbx_description
1 polymer ?
#
loop_
_entity_poly.entity_id
_entity_poly.type
_entity_poly.pdbx_seq_one_letter_code
_entity_poly.pdbx_strand_id
1 'polypeptide(L)'
;MRYASLVAASLVLAACGSGGEKRLSKEEYAKRADAICARFNRQQPSLPNLTNVTVKQVVDLADRTLPLLDRTIVALRRLKPPKDEQVVADRWLAALRRLRVDAVKIRDRARANDLSGVGALVGPSQRDEQAADRIAAQLGTSICSKPS
;
A
#
# COMPACT_ATOMS: atom_id res chain seq x y z
N MET A 1 -0.46 41.98 -43.92
CA MET A 1 0.61 41.04 -43.48
C MET A 1 0.74 41.19 -41.96
N ARG A 2 -0.24 40.69 -41.20
CA ARG A 2 -0.18 39.51 -40.29
C ARG A 2 1.05 39.49 -39.36
N TYR A 3 0.85 40.19 -38.24
CA TYR A 3 1.45 40.15 -36.90
C TYR A 3 2.73 39.32 -36.68
N ALA A 4 3.78 40.05 -36.31
CA ALA A 4 5.07 39.55 -35.88
C ALA A 4 4.95 38.67 -34.61
N SER A 5 5.50 37.47 -34.75
CA SER A 5 5.79 36.48 -33.72
C SER A 5 6.62 37.04 -32.58
N LEU A 6 6.20 36.82 -31.34
CA LEU A 6 7.08 36.74 -30.15
C LEU A 6 6.42 35.82 -29.12
N VAL A 7 6.65 34.51 -29.29
CA VAL A 7 6.31 33.48 -28.30
C VAL A 7 7.47 33.44 -27.29
N ALA A 8 7.27 34.05 -26.13
CA ALA A 8 8.18 33.89 -24.99
C ALA A 8 7.91 32.53 -24.33
N ALA A 9 8.70 31.53 -24.70
CA ALA A 9 8.70 30.21 -24.08
C ALA A 9 9.53 30.24 -22.79
N SER A 10 8.86 30.36 -21.65
CA SER A 10 9.45 30.20 -20.32
C SER A 10 9.73 28.72 -20.04
N LEU A 11 10.93 28.27 -20.41
CA LEU A 11 11.49 26.99 -19.98
C LEU A 11 11.76 27.01 -18.47
N VAL A 12 10.80 26.57 -17.67
CA VAL A 12 11.05 26.20 -16.27
C VAL A 12 11.74 24.85 -16.28
N LEU A 13 13.06 24.87 -16.29
CA LEU A 13 13.92 23.74 -15.94
C LEU A 13 13.65 23.38 -14.47
N ALA A 14 12.76 22.42 -14.24
CA ALA A 14 12.69 21.72 -12.97
C ALA A 14 13.93 20.81 -12.83
N ALA A 15 15.04 21.42 -12.44
CA ALA A 15 16.20 20.73 -11.92
C ALA A 15 15.83 20.14 -10.54
N CYS A 16 15.33 18.91 -10.50
CA CYS A 16 15.28 18.14 -9.26
C CYS A 16 16.64 17.48 -9.03
N GLY A 17 17.50 18.23 -8.36
CA GLY A 17 18.80 17.78 -7.88
C GLY A 17 18.72 16.64 -6.86
N SER A 18 19.83 15.94 -6.77
CA SER A 18 20.20 15.03 -5.70
C SER A 18 20.26 15.77 -4.35
N GLY A 19 19.11 15.95 -3.71
CA GLY A 19 18.99 16.50 -2.36
C GLY A 19 17.91 15.71 -1.65
N GLY A 20 18.26 15.01 -0.57
CA GLY A 20 17.34 14.14 0.14
C GLY A 20 16.00 14.84 0.37
N GLU A 21 14.92 14.27 -0.15
CA GLU A 21 13.61 14.93 -0.20
C GLU A 21 13.28 15.56 1.15
N LYS A 22 12.84 16.82 1.16
CA LYS A 22 12.33 17.47 2.37
C LYS A 22 11.12 16.67 2.87
N ARG A 23 10.89 16.69 4.19
CA ARG A 23 9.66 16.11 4.76
C ARG A 23 8.43 16.75 4.10
N LEU A 24 7.43 15.93 3.83
CA LEU A 24 6.17 16.34 3.22
C LEU A 24 5.30 17.07 4.26
N SER A 25 4.33 17.86 3.80
CA SER A 25 3.19 18.25 4.64
C SER A 25 2.30 17.05 4.92
N LYS A 26 1.39 17.16 5.91
CA LYS A 26 0.44 16.09 6.22
C LYS A 26 -0.42 15.73 5.02
N GLU A 27 -0.98 16.73 4.36
CA GLU A 27 -1.82 16.57 3.17
C GLU A 27 -1.05 15.95 1.99
N GLU A 28 0.20 16.38 1.77
CA GLU A 28 1.01 15.83 0.69
C GLU A 28 1.42 14.38 0.97
N TYR A 29 1.77 14.06 2.22
CA TYR A 29 2.02 12.68 2.65
C TYR A 29 0.79 11.81 2.40
N ALA A 30 -0.39 12.22 2.87
CA ALA A 30 -1.63 11.50 2.70
C ALA A 30 -1.97 11.26 1.23
N LYS A 31 -1.88 12.29 0.38
CA LYS A 31 -2.13 12.21 -1.06
C LYS A 31 -1.18 11.24 -1.76
N ARG A 32 0.13 11.30 -1.45
CA ARG A 32 1.13 10.40 -2.05
C ARG A 32 0.93 8.96 -1.57
N ALA A 33 0.60 8.76 -0.29
CA ALA A 33 0.27 7.44 0.26
C ALA A 33 -0.98 6.85 -0.42
N ASP A 34 -2.05 7.63 -0.56
CA ASP A 34 -3.28 7.23 -1.24
C ASP A 34 -3.04 6.83 -2.69
N ALA A 35 -2.16 7.53 -3.41
CA ALA A 35 -1.79 7.15 -4.78
C ALA A 35 -1.10 5.77 -4.83
N ILE A 36 -0.31 5.43 -3.82
CA ILE A 36 0.34 4.12 -3.70
C ILE A 36 -0.71 3.05 -3.38
N CYS A 37 -1.59 3.28 -2.40
CA CYS A 37 -2.66 2.34 -2.05
C CYS A 37 -3.65 2.13 -3.21
N ALA A 38 -4.01 3.18 -3.95
CA ALA A 38 -4.84 3.07 -5.13
C ALA A 38 -4.20 2.17 -6.21
N ARG A 39 -2.88 2.24 -6.38
CA ARG A 39 -2.16 1.35 -7.30
C ARG A 39 -2.22 -0.10 -6.83
N PHE A 40 -2.04 -0.33 -5.53
CA PHE A 40 -2.18 -1.64 -4.92
C PHE A 40 -3.58 -2.21 -5.13
N ASN A 41 -4.64 -1.46 -4.79
CA ASN A 41 -6.04 -1.91 -4.93
C ASN A 41 -6.38 -2.30 -6.38
N ARG A 42 -5.90 -1.53 -7.38
CA ARG A 42 -6.11 -1.87 -8.80
C ARG A 42 -5.41 -3.15 -9.25
N GLN A 43 -4.33 -3.54 -8.57
CA GLN A 43 -3.51 -4.69 -8.95
C GLN A 43 -3.76 -5.91 -8.06
N GLN A 44 -4.36 -5.70 -6.88
CA GLN A 44 -4.58 -6.76 -5.92
C GLN A 44 -5.47 -7.83 -6.56
N PRO A 45 -5.01 -9.09 -6.61
CA PRO A 45 -5.86 -10.18 -7.05
C PRO A 45 -6.99 -10.37 -6.03
N SER A 46 -8.16 -10.76 -6.52
CA SER A 46 -9.30 -11.15 -5.68
C SER A 46 -9.79 -12.53 -6.09
N LEU A 47 -10.49 -13.20 -5.15
CA LEU A 47 -11.25 -14.40 -5.47
C LEU A 47 -12.65 -13.96 -5.91
N PRO A 48 -13.13 -14.40 -7.09
CA PRO A 48 -14.45 -14.00 -7.59
C PRO A 48 -15.59 -14.58 -6.73
N ASN A 49 -15.32 -15.65 -5.97
CA ASN A 49 -16.26 -16.27 -5.06
C ASN A 49 -15.51 -16.84 -3.84
N LEU A 50 -16.05 -16.62 -2.65
CA LEU A 50 -15.53 -17.15 -1.38
C LEU A 50 -16.14 -18.50 -0.99
N THR A 51 -17.11 -19.02 -1.75
CA THR A 51 -17.60 -20.39 -1.61
C THR A 51 -16.71 -21.36 -2.38
N ASN A 52 -16.42 -22.51 -1.78
CA ASN A 52 -15.60 -23.59 -2.36
C ASN A 52 -14.17 -23.17 -2.74
N VAL A 53 -13.56 -22.27 -1.98
CA VAL A 53 -12.16 -21.87 -2.18
C VAL A 53 -11.23 -23.08 -2.04
N THR A 54 -10.46 -23.35 -3.08
CA THR A 54 -9.47 -24.43 -3.11
C THR A 54 -8.13 -23.98 -2.53
N VAL A 55 -7.34 -24.94 -2.04
CA VAL A 55 -5.94 -24.70 -1.63
C VAL A 55 -5.15 -23.96 -2.72
N LYS A 56 -5.26 -24.42 -3.98
CA LYS A 56 -4.56 -23.80 -5.10
C LYS A 56 -4.92 -22.32 -5.27
N GLN A 57 -6.20 -21.98 -5.17
CA GLN A 57 -6.64 -20.59 -5.26
C GLN A 57 -6.08 -19.72 -4.13
N VAL A 58 -5.97 -20.24 -2.89
CA VAL A 58 -5.35 -19.52 -1.78
C VAL A 58 -3.86 -19.28 -2.04
N VAL A 59 -3.13 -20.30 -2.51
CA VAL A 59 -1.70 -20.18 -2.83
C VAL A 59 -1.49 -19.17 -3.96
N ASP A 60 -2.22 -19.30 -5.07
CA ASP A 60 -2.12 -18.41 -6.23
C ASP A 60 -2.51 -16.96 -5.90
N LEU A 61 -3.46 -16.77 -4.97
CA LEU A 61 -3.81 -15.45 -4.46
C LEU A 61 -2.64 -14.86 -3.66
N ALA A 62 -2.13 -15.59 -2.66
CA ALA A 62 -1.07 -15.09 -1.80
C ALA A 62 0.25 -14.84 -2.56
N ASP A 63 0.63 -15.72 -3.50
CA ASP A 63 1.84 -15.55 -4.31
C ASP A 63 1.78 -14.32 -5.22
N ARG A 64 0.58 -13.89 -5.63
CA ARG A 64 0.39 -12.65 -6.40
C ARG A 64 0.28 -11.42 -5.51
N THR A 65 -0.31 -11.53 -4.32
CA THR A 65 -0.47 -10.40 -3.39
C THR A 65 0.83 -10.01 -2.70
N LEU A 66 1.64 -10.97 -2.25
CA LEU A 66 2.90 -10.71 -1.52
C LEU A 66 3.87 -9.75 -2.24
N PRO A 67 4.21 -9.93 -3.53
CA PRO A 67 5.10 -9.00 -4.23
C PRO A 67 4.47 -7.62 -4.48
N LEU A 68 3.13 -7.51 -4.51
CA LEU A 68 2.45 -6.21 -4.56
C LEU A 68 2.56 -5.49 -3.22
N LEU A 69 2.29 -6.20 -2.13
CA LEU A 69 2.38 -5.66 -0.77
C LEU A 69 3.81 -5.24 -0.43
N ASP A 70 4.81 -6.02 -0.83
CA ASP A 70 6.23 -5.67 -0.65
C ASP A 70 6.60 -4.36 -1.34
N ARG A 71 6.17 -4.19 -2.60
CA ARG A 71 6.40 -2.94 -3.34
C ARG A 71 5.65 -1.77 -2.70
N THR A 72 4.44 -1.98 -2.22
CA THR A 72 3.65 -0.98 -1.48
C THR A 72 4.37 -0.52 -0.22
N ILE A 73 4.80 -1.44 0.64
CA ILE A 73 5.54 -1.14 1.87
C ILE A 73 6.82 -0.37 1.56
N VAL A 74 7.58 -0.78 0.53
CA VAL A 74 8.80 -0.09 0.12
C VAL A 74 8.51 1.33 -0.38
N ALA A 75 7.45 1.52 -1.16
CA ALA A 75 7.06 2.83 -1.67
C ALA A 75 6.61 3.76 -0.54
N LEU A 76 5.78 3.27 0.38
CA LEU A 76 5.31 4.04 1.54
C LEU A 76 6.46 4.44 2.46
N ARG A 77 7.44 3.54 2.69
CA ARG A 77 8.64 3.84 3.49
C ARG A 77 9.52 4.95 2.89
N ARG A 78 9.46 5.16 1.58
CA ARG A 78 10.21 6.25 0.91
C ARG A 78 9.55 7.61 1.14
N LEU A 79 8.26 7.65 1.48
CA LEU A 79 7.60 8.90 1.85
C LEU A 79 8.14 9.37 3.20
N LYS A 80 8.51 10.66 3.27
CA LYS A 80 8.96 11.29 4.50
C LYS A 80 7.80 12.09 5.11
N PRO A 81 7.08 11.56 6.11
CA PRO A 81 5.98 12.28 6.73
C PRO A 81 6.48 13.56 7.43
N PRO A 82 5.57 14.47 7.82
CA PRO A 82 5.84 15.46 8.86
C PRO A 82 6.49 14.84 10.11
N LYS A 83 7.27 15.61 10.86
CA LYS A 83 8.04 15.09 12.01
C LYS A 83 7.12 14.56 13.13
N ASP A 84 6.01 15.26 13.37
CA ASP A 84 4.94 14.91 14.29
C ASP A 84 4.15 13.65 13.88
N GLU A 85 4.07 13.35 12.58
CA GLU A 85 3.39 12.15 12.07
C GLU A 85 4.30 10.92 11.94
N GLN A 86 5.62 11.07 12.16
CA GLN A 86 6.61 9.99 11.94
C GLN A 86 6.26 8.72 12.72
N VAL A 87 5.89 8.85 14.00
CA VAL A 87 5.59 7.70 14.86
C VAL A 87 4.36 6.93 14.36
N VAL A 88 3.34 7.66 13.90
CA VAL A 88 2.11 7.07 13.36
C VAL A 88 2.40 6.35 12.04
N ALA A 89 3.20 6.97 11.16
CA ALA A 89 3.64 6.37 9.90
C ALA A 89 4.46 5.08 10.10
N ASP A 90 5.39 5.08 11.06
CA ASP A 90 6.21 3.91 11.37
C ASP A 90 5.36 2.77 11.95
N ARG A 91 4.37 3.10 12.80
CA ARG A 91 3.39 2.14 13.31
C ARG A 91 2.55 1.54 12.18
N TRP A 92 2.13 2.35 11.22
CA TRP A 92 1.38 1.88 10.05
C TRP A 92 2.22 0.92 9.21
N LEU A 93 3.48 1.28 8.89
CA LEU A 93 4.41 0.40 8.18
C LEU A 93 4.68 -0.91 8.95
N ALA A 94 4.72 -0.87 10.27
CA ALA A 94 4.80 -2.08 11.10
C ALA A 94 3.56 -2.96 10.98
N ALA A 95 2.35 -2.37 10.95
CA ALA A 95 1.11 -3.10 10.75
C ALA A 95 1.05 -3.76 9.35
N LEU A 96 1.44 -3.05 8.29
CA LEU A 96 1.54 -3.63 6.94
C LEU A 96 2.54 -4.80 6.87
N ARG A 97 3.65 -4.73 7.59
CA ARG A 97 4.60 -5.85 7.70
C ARG A 97 4.00 -7.06 8.41
N ARG A 98 3.12 -6.88 9.40
CA ARG A 98 2.39 -7.99 10.04
C ARG A 98 1.42 -8.65 9.07
N LEU A 99 0.65 -7.86 8.32
CA LEU A 99 -0.21 -8.39 7.25
C LEU A 99 0.56 -9.21 6.22
N ARG A 100 1.75 -8.76 5.83
CA ARG A 100 2.63 -9.54 4.96
C ARG A 100 3.02 -10.87 5.60
N VAL A 101 3.36 -10.88 6.88
CA VAL A 101 3.68 -12.12 7.62
C VAL A 101 2.47 -13.06 7.65
N ASP A 102 1.26 -12.53 7.87
CA ASP A 102 0.05 -13.33 7.89
C ASP A 102 -0.27 -13.93 6.51
N ALA A 103 -0.10 -13.14 5.43
CA ALA A 103 -0.23 -13.64 4.06
C ALA A 103 0.78 -14.76 3.74
N VAL A 104 2.02 -14.66 4.23
CA VAL A 104 3.02 -15.75 4.13
C VAL A 104 2.55 -16.99 4.89
N LYS A 105 2.10 -16.84 6.13
CA LYS A 105 1.61 -17.98 6.93
C LYS A 105 0.41 -18.66 6.26
N ILE A 106 -0.56 -17.89 5.78
CA ILE A 106 -1.73 -18.41 5.05
C ILE A 106 -1.29 -19.21 3.83
N ARG A 107 -0.39 -18.67 3.02
CA ARG A 107 0.18 -19.37 1.85
C ARG A 107 0.85 -20.67 2.26
N ASP A 108 1.70 -20.64 3.27
CA ASP A 108 2.51 -21.80 3.65
C ASP A 108 1.63 -22.90 4.25
N ARG A 109 0.58 -22.56 5.03
CA ARG A 109 -0.44 -23.51 5.47
C ARG A 109 -1.23 -24.08 4.30
N ALA A 110 -1.65 -23.25 3.35
CA ALA A 110 -2.33 -23.71 2.15
C ALA A 110 -1.45 -24.70 1.37
N ARG A 111 -0.16 -24.39 1.14
CA ARG A 111 0.79 -25.32 0.48
C ARG A 111 0.94 -26.65 1.21
N ALA A 112 0.77 -26.66 2.54
CA ALA A 112 0.76 -27.88 3.35
C ALA A 112 -0.59 -28.61 3.37
N ASN A 113 -1.58 -28.17 2.58
CA ASN A 113 -2.98 -28.65 2.61
C ASN A 113 -3.66 -28.49 3.99
N ASP A 114 -3.18 -27.57 4.82
CA ASP A 114 -3.71 -27.28 6.16
C ASP A 114 -4.81 -26.21 6.08
N LEU A 115 -5.99 -26.60 5.57
CA LEU A 115 -7.13 -25.67 5.41
C LEU A 115 -7.71 -25.19 6.74
N SER A 116 -7.64 -26.00 7.80
CA SER A 116 -8.06 -25.57 9.14
C SER A 116 -7.10 -24.51 9.69
N GLY A 117 -5.79 -24.67 9.48
CA GLY A 117 -4.78 -23.66 9.82
C GLY A 117 -4.91 -22.38 8.99
N VAL A 118 -5.28 -22.47 7.71
CA VAL A 118 -5.67 -21.29 6.91
C VAL A 118 -6.85 -20.58 7.57
N GLY A 119 -7.94 -21.30 7.87
CA GLY A 119 -9.13 -20.74 8.53
C GLY A 119 -8.82 -20.07 9.87
N ALA A 120 -7.93 -20.64 10.67
CA ALA A 120 -7.49 -20.09 11.95
C ALA A 120 -6.74 -18.74 11.82
N LEU A 121 -6.14 -18.45 10.66
CA LEU A 121 -5.42 -17.20 10.40
C LEU A 121 -6.29 -16.10 9.80
N VAL A 122 -7.44 -16.43 9.21
CA VAL A 122 -8.33 -15.45 8.53
C VAL A 122 -8.80 -14.38 9.52
N GLY A 123 -9.39 -14.77 10.65
CA GLY A 123 -9.91 -13.83 11.65
C GLY A 123 -8.83 -12.91 12.25
N PRO A 124 -7.68 -13.44 12.72
CA PRO A 124 -6.54 -12.62 13.14
C PRO A 124 -6.05 -11.65 12.05
N SER A 125 -5.87 -12.13 10.81
CA SER A 125 -5.39 -11.28 9.70
C SER A 125 -6.35 -10.12 9.41
N GLN A 126 -7.67 -10.37 9.44
CA GLN A 126 -8.68 -9.31 9.27
C GLN A 126 -8.61 -8.24 10.37
N ARG A 127 -8.30 -8.64 11.61
CA ARG A 127 -8.14 -7.67 12.72
C ARG A 127 -6.88 -6.83 12.55
N ASP A 128 -5.80 -7.43 12.07
CA ASP A 128 -4.56 -6.72 11.76
C ASP A 128 -4.75 -5.75 10.60
N GLU A 129 -5.60 -6.10 9.62
CA GLU A 129 -5.98 -5.22 8.50
C GLU A 129 -6.76 -4.01 8.99
N GLN A 130 -7.84 -4.22 9.75
CA GLN A 130 -8.60 -3.15 10.38
C GLN A 130 -7.75 -2.26 11.30
N ALA A 131 -6.73 -2.83 11.95
CA ALA A 131 -5.79 -2.04 12.73
C ALA A 131 -4.89 -1.17 11.84
N ALA A 132 -4.38 -1.70 10.72
CA ALA A 132 -3.61 -0.94 9.75
C ALA A 132 -4.43 0.22 9.16
N ASP A 133 -5.68 -0.04 8.78
CA ASP A 133 -6.62 0.94 8.22
C ASP A 133 -6.89 2.09 9.18
N ARG A 134 -7.14 1.78 10.46
CA ARG A 134 -7.34 2.80 11.50
C ARG A 134 -6.11 3.67 11.70
N ILE A 135 -4.91 3.12 11.62
CA ILE A 135 -3.67 3.90 11.73
C ILE A 135 -3.50 4.76 10.47
N ALA A 136 -3.80 4.23 9.28
CA ALA A 136 -3.76 4.99 8.04
C ALA A 136 -4.71 6.20 8.08
N ALA A 137 -5.89 6.05 8.68
CA ALA A 137 -6.84 7.15 8.86
C ALA A 137 -6.27 8.33 9.68
N GLN A 138 -5.45 8.04 10.71
CA GLN A 138 -4.82 9.07 11.55
C GLN A 138 -3.85 9.94 10.74
N LEU A 139 -3.24 9.36 9.70
CA LEU A 139 -2.34 10.03 8.76
C LEU A 139 -3.08 10.89 7.72
N GLY A 140 -4.42 10.94 7.77
CA GLY A 140 -5.25 11.70 6.83
C GLY A 140 -5.47 11.01 5.48
N THR A 141 -5.14 9.72 5.37
CA THR A 141 -5.35 8.96 4.14
C THR A 141 -6.82 8.57 3.97
N SER A 142 -7.28 8.54 2.72
CA SER A 142 -8.67 8.23 2.36
C SER A 142 -8.81 6.88 1.67
N ILE A 143 -7.82 6.48 0.88
CA ILE A 143 -7.78 5.21 0.14
C ILE A 143 -7.07 4.15 0.98
N CYS A 144 -5.95 4.50 1.61
CA CYS A 144 -5.21 3.57 2.45
C CYS A 144 -5.96 3.16 3.73
N SER A 145 -6.91 3.98 4.19
CA SER A 145 -7.71 3.71 5.38
C SER A 145 -9.02 2.97 5.10
N LYS A 146 -9.36 2.81 3.81
CA LYS A 146 -10.57 2.15 3.32
C LYS A 146 -10.26 1.49 1.97
N PRO A 147 -9.42 0.43 1.95
CA PRO A 147 -9.10 -0.27 0.72
C PRO A 147 -10.37 -0.83 0.05
N SER A 148 -10.34 -0.86 -1.28
CA SER A 148 -11.48 -1.13 -2.17
C SER A 148 -11.75 -2.61 -2.37
#